data_AF-A0A7K2JHS3-F1
#
_entry.id   AF-A0A7K2JHS3-F1
#
_cell.length_a   1.000
_cell.length_b   1.000
_cell.length_c   1.000
_cell.angle_alpha   90.00
_cell.angle_beta   90.00
_cell.angle_gamma   90.00
#
_symmetry.space_group_name_H-M   'P 1'
#
loop_
_entity.id
_entity.type
_entity.pdbx_description
1 polymer ?
#
loop_
_entity_poly.entity_id
_entity_poly.type
_entity_poly.pdbx_seq_one_letter_code
_entity_poly.pdbx_strand_id
1 'polypeptide(L)'
;MKHVPFFRWVVAVGLLLVGCAVGLYMAAPEYPELKQVELTVLREAPDGTCTVRWTDPFGAGERAAAHLCDADRDPLLKAPEYEPGTGLGWDTGFVRADGPRRGDLFSSQEYDDFDRSAGLTDALAAGGLLMTLVGVVGGNVRSLIRLSGASPAVVRRAEELREAALRVARDHARAVEAVRGAWEPLHQDLVRERLGAMPVARLRRTAGRRLPARELEKHGVRSVRDVLDTGAWGLAQACGTGRRTAETVWDAARRTADAVSADTTVRLDAGRPGPRTVALLNALRVLVEAGPEARTVAEAGRDLAAGLERRLADAAPAAGWRRLLDAGAEERRRAVTAVAGLRGLLDEAGRAGVRARFAQVSVDLLRGADADAEGLAARTDFEARPAAYYGLLAEIATPPGRE
;
A
#
# COMPACT_ATOMS: atom_id res chain seq x y z
N MET A 1 5.08 21.07 11.75
CA MET A 1 4.69 20.17 12.86
C MET A 1 5.87 20.09 13.84
N LYS A 2 5.72 20.63 15.06
CA LYS A 2 6.80 20.63 16.06
C LYS A 2 7.19 19.19 16.39
N HIS A 3 8.48 18.89 16.34
CA HIS A 3 9.01 17.57 16.72
C HIS A 3 8.76 17.34 18.22
N VAL A 4 7.73 16.56 18.55
CA VAL A 4 7.52 16.11 19.93
C VAL A 4 8.43 14.89 20.18
N PRO A 5 9.37 14.95 21.14
CA PRO A 5 10.26 13.85 21.43
C PRO A 5 9.56 12.79 22.30
N PHE A 6 8.54 12.14 21.74
CA PHE A 6 7.69 11.18 22.44
C PHE A 6 8.48 10.13 23.24
N PHE A 7 9.44 9.44 22.60
CA PHE A 7 10.25 8.42 23.28
C PHE A 7 11.16 8.97 24.39
N ARG A 8 11.60 10.23 24.30
CA ARG A 8 12.37 10.85 25.40
C ARG A 8 11.49 11.09 26.62
N TRP A 9 10.23 11.49 26.42
CA TRP A 9 9.27 11.62 27.52
C TRP A 9 8.89 10.27 28.12
N VAL A 10 8.74 9.23 27.31
CA VAL A 10 8.51 7.86 27.80
C VAL A 10 9.67 7.37 28.69
N VAL A 11 10.92 7.60 28.29
CA VAL A 11 12.09 7.29 29.13
C VAL A 11 12.11 8.14 30.40
N ALA A 12 11.83 9.44 30.31
CA ALA A 12 11.83 10.34 31.46
C ALA A 12 10.78 9.94 32.51
N VAL A 13 9.56 9.59 32.06
CA VAL A 13 8.51 9.08 32.95
C VAL A 13 8.89 7.73 33.53
N GLY A 14 9.46 6.82 32.74
CA GLY A 14 9.95 5.53 33.23
C GLY A 14 11.00 5.69 34.33
N LEU A 15 12.00 6.54 34.12
CA LEU A 15 13.04 6.85 35.11
C LEU A 15 12.47 7.55 36.35
N LEU A 16 11.47 8.42 36.19
CA LEU A 16 10.79 9.06 37.30
C LEU A 16 10.06 8.01 38.17
N LEU A 17 9.35 7.06 37.56
CA LEU A 17 8.65 6.00 38.28
C LEU A 17 9.63 5.08 39.05
N VAL A 18 10.75 4.70 38.41
CA VAL A 18 11.82 3.95 39.08
C VAL A 18 12.42 4.77 40.23
N GLY A 19 12.67 6.06 40.02
CA GLY A 19 13.16 6.96 41.06
C GLY A 19 12.19 7.10 42.24
N CYS A 20 10.88 7.19 41.97
CA CYS A 20 9.84 7.18 43.00
C CYS A 20 9.80 5.85 43.76
N ALA A 21 9.93 4.71 43.06
CA ALA A 21 10.00 3.40 43.72
C ALA A 21 11.21 3.31 44.65
N VAL A 22 12.40 3.72 44.20
CA VAL A 22 13.60 3.79 45.04
C VAL A 22 13.41 4.75 46.22
N GLY A 23 12.79 5.91 45.99
CA GLY A 23 12.48 6.86 47.06
C GLY A 23 11.54 6.29 48.13
N LEU A 24 10.50 5.56 47.71
CA LEU A 24 9.58 4.86 48.61
C LEU A 24 10.29 3.73 49.37
N TYR A 25 11.15 2.96 48.69
CA TYR A 25 11.95 1.90 49.32
C TYR A 25 12.89 2.46 50.39
N MET A 26 13.60 3.56 50.09
CA MET A 26 14.54 4.18 51.03
C MET A 26 13.83 4.91 52.18
N ALA A 27 12.56 5.31 52.00
CA ALA A 27 11.74 5.91 53.03
C ALA A 27 10.91 4.88 53.81
N ALA A 28 10.84 3.64 53.34
CA ALA A 28 10.17 2.56 54.04
C ALA A 28 10.96 2.25 55.33
N PRO A 29 10.28 2.13 56.48
CA PRO A 29 10.95 1.71 57.70
C PRO A 29 11.60 0.34 57.48
N GLU A 30 12.79 0.12 58.04
CA GLU A 30 13.38 -1.21 58.06
C GLU A 30 12.43 -2.18 58.76
N TYR A 31 12.22 -3.35 58.15
CA TYR A 31 11.37 -4.37 58.73
C TYR A 31 12.02 -4.84 60.04
N PRO A 32 11.38 -4.62 61.20
CA PRO A 32 12.00 -4.98 62.47
C PRO A 32 12.22 -6.49 62.51
N GLU A 33 13.31 -6.92 63.14
CA GLU A 33 13.46 -8.35 63.42
C GLU A 33 12.32 -8.78 64.35
N LEU A 34 11.53 -9.79 63.95
CA LEU A 34 10.38 -10.25 64.72
C LEU A 34 10.70 -11.60 65.39
N LYS A 35 10.30 -11.74 66.66
CA LYS A 35 10.34 -13.01 67.37
C LYS A 35 8.93 -13.45 67.73
N GLN A 36 8.58 -14.68 67.36
CA GLN A 36 7.30 -15.25 67.74
C GLN A 36 7.27 -15.56 69.24
N VAL A 37 6.17 -15.21 69.89
CA VAL A 37 5.88 -15.47 71.30
C VAL A 37 4.49 -16.04 71.46
N GLU A 38 4.30 -16.81 72.52
CA GLU A 38 2.98 -17.30 72.93
C GLU A 38 2.25 -16.21 73.73
N LEU A 39 0.96 -16.05 73.42
CA LEU A 39 0.09 -15.06 74.03
C LEU A 39 -0.98 -15.76 74.86
N THR A 40 -1.09 -15.41 76.13
CA THR A 40 -2.23 -15.79 76.97
C THR A 40 -3.33 -14.75 76.83
N VAL A 41 -4.49 -15.15 76.32
CA VAL A 41 -5.65 -14.28 76.13
C VAL A 41 -6.41 -14.15 77.44
N LEU A 42 -6.44 -12.93 77.99
CA LEU A 42 -7.11 -12.63 79.26
C LEU A 42 -8.60 -12.30 79.08
N ARG A 43 -8.92 -11.65 77.95
CA ARG A 43 -10.28 -11.26 77.57
C ARG A 43 -10.33 -11.10 76.05
N GLU A 44 -11.36 -11.64 75.43
CA GLU A 44 -11.68 -11.49 74.01
C GLU A 44 -13.04 -10.80 73.88
N ALA A 45 -13.10 -9.73 73.10
CA ALA A 45 -14.32 -9.03 72.75
C ALA A 45 -14.94 -9.65 71.47
N PRO A 46 -16.25 -9.48 71.24
CA PRO A 46 -16.92 -10.06 70.07
C PRO A 46 -16.42 -9.55 68.71
N ASP A 47 -15.70 -8.42 68.69
CA ASP A 47 -15.09 -7.84 67.49
C ASP A 47 -13.68 -8.39 67.20
N GLY A 48 -13.23 -9.39 67.97
CA GLY A 48 -11.90 -10.01 67.84
C GLY A 48 -10.79 -9.28 68.58
N THR A 49 -11.07 -8.14 69.23
CA THR A 49 -10.06 -7.46 70.05
C THR A 49 -9.85 -8.19 71.37
N CYS A 50 -8.58 -8.46 71.67
CA CYS A 50 -8.14 -9.22 72.82
C CYS A 50 -7.22 -8.41 73.70
N THR A 51 -7.31 -8.64 75.02
CA THR A 51 -6.24 -8.28 75.94
C THR A 51 -5.38 -9.51 76.15
N VAL A 52 -4.13 -9.45 75.70
CA VAL A 52 -3.19 -10.57 75.79
C VAL A 52 -2.07 -10.26 76.76
N ARG A 53 -1.49 -11.32 77.32
CA ARG A 53 -0.32 -11.28 78.17
C ARG A 53 0.75 -12.22 77.62
N TRP A 54 2.00 -11.79 77.64
CA TRP A 54 3.13 -12.61 77.19
C TRP A 54 4.36 -12.38 78.06
N THR A 55 5.27 -13.33 78.02
CA THR A 55 6.60 -13.19 78.65
C THR A 55 7.52 -12.48 77.67
N ASP A 56 8.12 -11.35 78.07
CA ASP A 56 9.07 -10.61 77.23
C ASP A 56 10.34 -11.45 77.01
N PRO A 57 10.65 -11.90 75.78
CA PRO A 57 11.80 -12.77 75.53
C PRO A 57 13.14 -12.02 75.60
N PHE A 58 13.13 -10.69 75.77
CA PHE A 58 14.31 -9.84 75.79
C PHE A 58 14.50 -9.07 77.10
N GLY A 59 13.55 -9.18 78.05
CA GLY A 59 13.59 -8.52 79.36
C GLY A 59 13.20 -9.48 80.48
N ALA A 60 13.11 -8.97 81.71
CA ALA A 60 12.58 -9.73 82.84
C ALA A 60 11.18 -9.20 83.19
N GLY A 61 10.13 -9.94 82.83
CA GLY A 61 8.75 -9.63 83.21
C GLY A 61 7.69 -10.08 82.19
N GLU A 62 6.44 -10.13 82.65
CA GLU A 62 5.27 -10.28 81.79
C GLU A 62 4.80 -8.90 81.32
N ARG A 63 4.37 -8.81 80.06
CA ARG A 63 3.74 -7.63 79.48
C ARG A 63 2.31 -7.95 79.08
N ALA A 64 1.46 -6.93 79.05
CA ALA A 64 0.09 -7.05 78.56
C ALA A 64 -0.26 -5.87 77.66
N ALA A 65 -1.00 -6.15 76.58
CA ALA A 65 -1.42 -5.15 75.61
C ALA A 65 -2.70 -5.61 74.88
N ALA A 66 -3.31 -4.68 74.17
CA ALA A 66 -4.35 -5.01 73.20
C ALA A 66 -3.72 -5.70 71.98
N HIS A 67 -4.38 -6.74 71.49
CA HIS A 67 -4.03 -7.52 70.30
C HIS A 67 -5.30 -7.89 69.55
N LEU A 68 -5.22 -8.12 68.24
CA LEU A 68 -6.33 -8.66 67.48
C LEU A 68 -6.11 -10.16 67.39
N CYS A 69 -6.92 -10.95 68.09
CA CYS A 69 -6.79 -12.40 68.05
C CYS A 69 -7.14 -12.94 66.67
N ASP A 70 -6.56 -14.09 66.33
CA ASP A 70 -6.95 -14.80 65.11
C ASP A 70 -8.40 -15.30 65.24
N ALA A 71 -9.27 -14.79 64.37
CA ALA A 71 -10.69 -15.14 64.34
C ALA A 71 -10.90 -16.62 64.02
N ASP A 72 -10.02 -17.19 63.19
CA ASP A 72 -10.08 -18.57 62.68
C ASP A 72 -9.37 -19.58 63.60
N ARG A 73 -8.87 -19.13 64.77
CA ARG A 73 -8.22 -20.05 65.72
C ARG A 73 -9.18 -21.13 66.23
N ASP A 74 -8.63 -22.32 66.42
CA ASP A 74 -9.37 -23.49 66.90
C ASP A 74 -10.15 -23.16 68.19
N PRO A 75 -11.45 -23.51 68.29
CA PRO A 75 -12.25 -23.32 69.49
C PRO A 75 -11.59 -23.88 70.77
N LEU A 76 -10.76 -24.92 70.66
CA LEU A 76 -10.02 -25.49 71.79
C LEU A 76 -8.97 -24.53 72.39
N LEU A 77 -8.56 -23.50 71.64
CA LEU A 77 -7.62 -22.47 72.08
C LEU A 77 -8.35 -21.24 72.68
N LYS A 78 -9.68 -21.22 72.64
CA LYS A 78 -10.51 -20.16 73.25
C LYS A 78 -10.85 -20.50 74.70
N ALA A 79 -11.20 -19.47 75.47
CA ALA A 79 -11.74 -19.68 76.81
C ALA A 79 -13.20 -20.16 76.74
N PRO A 80 -13.64 -21.08 77.61
CA PRO A 80 -12.89 -21.72 78.70
C PRO A 80 -12.11 -23.00 78.31
N GLU A 81 -12.16 -23.44 77.06
CA GLU A 81 -11.67 -24.75 76.61
C GLU A 81 -10.15 -24.93 76.74
N TYR A 82 -9.38 -23.87 76.51
CA TYR A 82 -7.91 -23.92 76.56
C TYR A 82 -7.35 -24.29 77.93
N GLU A 83 -7.85 -23.64 78.99
CA GLU A 83 -7.47 -23.93 80.37
C GLU A 83 -8.71 -23.89 81.28
N PRO A 84 -9.42 -25.02 81.44
CA PRO A 84 -10.69 -25.08 82.15
C PRO A 84 -10.63 -24.51 83.57
N GLY A 85 -11.54 -23.58 83.88
CA GLY A 85 -11.67 -22.96 85.20
C GLY A 85 -10.90 -21.63 85.38
N THR A 86 -10.07 -21.23 84.41
CA THR A 86 -9.31 -19.95 84.47
C THR A 86 -9.92 -18.83 83.63
N GLY A 87 -10.72 -19.18 82.62
CA GLY A 87 -11.27 -18.22 81.65
C GLY A 87 -10.23 -17.66 80.68
N LEU A 88 -9.07 -18.31 80.56
CA LEU A 88 -7.98 -17.91 79.68
C LEU A 88 -8.05 -18.64 78.33
N GLY A 89 -7.57 -17.97 77.28
CA GLY A 89 -7.32 -18.56 75.97
C GLY A 89 -5.84 -18.46 75.57
N TRP A 90 -5.53 -18.92 74.37
CA TRP A 90 -4.18 -18.89 73.81
C TRP A 90 -4.18 -18.39 72.37
N ASP A 91 -3.13 -17.65 72.04
CA ASP A 91 -2.86 -17.18 70.69
C ASP A 91 -1.34 -17.09 70.47
N THR A 92 -0.92 -16.78 69.25
CA THR A 92 0.49 -16.44 68.96
C THR A 92 0.60 -15.02 68.43
N GLY A 93 1.71 -14.37 68.75
CA GLY A 93 2.02 -13.05 68.23
C GLY A 93 3.49 -12.89 67.97
N PHE A 94 3.84 -11.78 67.34
CA PHE A 94 5.22 -11.39 67.10
C PHE A 94 5.56 -10.20 67.97
N VAL A 95 6.75 -10.20 68.58
CA VAL A 95 7.30 -9.04 69.27
C VAL A 95 8.53 -8.54 68.53
N ARG A 96 8.78 -7.24 68.61
CA ARG A 96 9.97 -6.60 68.04
C ARG A 96 11.23 -7.07 68.77
N ALA A 97 12.22 -7.55 68.04
CA ALA A 97 13.50 -8.05 68.55
C ALA A 97 14.58 -6.97 68.63
N ASP A 98 14.36 -5.83 68.00
CA ASP A 98 15.30 -4.73 67.85
C ASP A 98 14.65 -3.34 68.05
N GLY A 99 15.51 -2.32 68.10
CA GLY A 99 15.11 -0.92 68.20
C GLY A 99 14.58 -0.45 69.57
N PRO A 100 14.09 0.80 69.65
CA PRO A 100 13.63 1.41 70.90
C PRO A 100 12.37 0.78 71.51
N ARG A 101 11.63 0.01 70.70
CA ARG A 101 10.37 -0.67 71.08
C ARG A 101 10.53 -2.18 71.23
N ARG A 102 11.76 -2.63 71.51
CA ARG A 102 12.07 -4.06 71.70
C ARG A 102 11.18 -4.67 72.79
N GLY A 103 10.58 -5.82 72.48
CA GLY A 103 9.64 -6.53 73.34
C GLY A 103 8.18 -6.07 73.23
N ASP A 104 7.88 -4.99 72.50
CA ASP A 104 6.50 -4.58 72.19
C ASP A 104 5.89 -5.55 71.17
N LEU A 105 4.59 -5.82 71.33
CA LEU A 105 3.82 -6.64 70.41
C LEU A 105 3.66 -5.92 69.06
N PHE A 106 3.99 -6.62 67.98
CA PHE A 106 3.84 -6.17 66.61
C PHE A 106 2.39 -6.38 66.16
N SER A 107 1.76 -5.34 65.63
CA SER A 107 0.35 -5.40 65.24
C SER A 107 0.19 -5.86 63.79
N SER A 108 -0.94 -6.52 63.50
CA SER A 108 -1.32 -6.90 62.13
C SER A 108 -1.50 -5.69 61.20
N GLN A 109 -1.97 -4.55 61.74
CA GLN A 109 -2.09 -3.30 60.98
C GLN A 109 -0.73 -2.80 60.49
N GLU A 110 0.32 -2.91 61.32
CA GLU A 110 1.68 -2.56 60.91
C GLU A 110 2.17 -3.49 59.78
N TYR A 111 1.86 -4.79 59.83
CA TYR A 111 2.15 -5.76 58.77
C TYR A 111 1.50 -5.38 57.42
N ASP A 112 0.20 -5.08 57.43
CA ASP A 112 -0.56 -4.73 56.22
C ASP A 112 -0.04 -3.44 55.55
N ASP A 113 0.41 -2.47 56.35
CA ASP A 113 0.96 -1.22 55.84
C ASP A 113 2.34 -1.46 55.18
N PHE A 114 3.16 -2.37 55.72
CA PHE A 114 4.40 -2.81 55.06
C PHE A 114 4.12 -3.50 53.73
N ASP A 115 3.23 -4.49 53.70
CA ASP A 115 2.91 -5.24 52.49
C ASP A 115 2.32 -4.33 51.38
N ARG A 116 1.44 -3.40 51.75
CA ARG A 116 0.89 -2.42 50.80
C ARG A 116 1.98 -1.51 50.23
N SER A 117 2.94 -1.09 51.06
CA SER A 117 4.07 -0.25 50.62
C SER A 117 5.03 -1.00 49.69
N ALA A 118 5.30 -2.28 49.98
CA ALA A 118 6.13 -3.15 49.15
C ALA A 118 5.47 -3.39 47.79
N GLY A 119 4.18 -3.73 47.76
CA GLY A 119 3.42 -3.94 46.52
C GLY A 119 3.37 -2.69 45.62
N LEU A 120 3.19 -1.50 46.20
CA LEU A 120 3.25 -0.23 45.45
C LEU A 120 4.65 0.04 44.88
N THR A 121 5.69 -0.24 45.66
CA THR A 121 7.09 -0.07 45.23
C THR A 121 7.42 -0.98 44.06
N ASP A 122 7.05 -2.25 44.15
CA ASP A 122 7.27 -3.23 43.08
C ASP A 122 6.49 -2.88 41.80
N ALA A 123 5.23 -2.45 41.94
CA ALA A 123 4.42 -2.02 40.81
C ALA A 123 5.02 -0.80 40.09
N LEU A 124 5.50 0.19 40.85
CA LEU A 124 6.16 1.37 40.31
C LEU A 124 7.50 1.04 39.63
N ALA A 125 8.30 0.16 40.25
CA ALA A 125 9.58 -0.28 39.69
C ALA A 125 9.37 -1.07 38.39
N ALA A 126 8.47 -2.06 38.38
CA ALA A 126 8.18 -2.87 37.21
C ALA A 126 7.60 -2.03 36.07
N GLY A 127 6.63 -1.15 36.37
CA GLY A 127 6.05 -0.24 35.39
C GLY A 127 7.08 0.74 34.81
N GLY A 128 7.91 1.33 35.68
CA GLY A 128 8.97 2.24 35.28
C GLY A 128 10.04 1.59 34.42
N LEU A 129 10.45 0.36 34.74
CA LEU A 129 11.41 -0.42 33.96
C LEU A 129 10.86 -0.74 32.56
N LEU A 130 9.60 -1.18 32.48
CA LEU A 130 8.94 -1.50 31.21
C LEU A 130 8.81 -0.26 30.31
N MET A 131 8.39 0.89 30.86
CA MET A 131 8.35 2.14 30.10
C MET A 131 9.74 2.56 29.62
N THR A 132 10.77 2.42 30.45
CA THR A 132 12.15 2.75 30.09
C THR A 132 12.64 1.85 28.95
N LEU A 133 12.39 0.54 29.02
CA LEU A 133 12.73 -0.41 27.95
C LEU A 133 12.05 -0.04 26.64
N VAL A 134 10.73 0.22 26.67
CA VAL A 134 9.97 0.65 25.48
C VAL A 134 10.50 1.96 24.91
N GLY A 135 10.83 2.92 25.77
CA GLY A 135 11.41 4.21 25.39
C GLY A 135 12.78 4.08 24.73
N VAL A 136 13.67 3.26 25.30
CA VAL A 136 15.03 3.02 24.79
C VAL A 136 14.98 2.22 23.48
N VAL A 137 14.23 1.12 23.42
CA VAL A 137 14.11 0.30 22.20
C VAL A 137 13.44 1.10 21.09
N GLY A 138 12.30 1.74 21.36
CA GLY A 138 11.59 2.58 20.39
C GLY A 138 12.42 3.78 19.92
N GLY A 139 13.19 4.39 20.83
CA GLY A 139 14.15 5.45 20.52
C GLY A 139 15.28 4.99 19.59
N ASN A 140 15.89 3.83 19.88
CA ASN A 140 16.97 3.24 19.08
C ASN A 140 16.49 2.83 17.69
N VAL A 141 15.34 2.15 17.58
CA VAL A 141 14.73 1.78 16.29
C VAL A 141 14.46 3.03 15.44
N ARG A 142 13.88 4.08 16.05
CA ARG A 142 13.63 5.35 15.36
C ARG A 142 14.91 6.06 14.92
N SER A 143 15.95 6.04 15.74
CA SER A 143 17.25 6.62 15.42
C SER A 143 17.90 5.89 14.25
N LEU A 144 17.89 4.55 14.29
CA LEU A 144 18.41 3.69 13.22
C LEU A 144 17.70 3.93 11.89
N ILE A 145 16.38 4.13 11.88
CA ILE A 145 15.64 4.47 10.64
C ILE A 145 16.08 5.82 10.07
N ARG A 146 16.38 6.81 10.92
CA ARG A 146 16.86 8.12 10.45
C ARG A 146 18.27 8.03 9.89
N LEU A 147 19.13 7.24 10.53
CA LEU A 147 20.53 7.09 10.14
C LEU A 147 20.70 6.11 8.96
N SER A 148 19.79 5.16 8.77
CA SER A 148 19.87 4.17 7.70
C SER A 148 19.62 4.76 6.32
N GLY A 149 19.12 6.00 6.21
CA GLY A 149 18.75 6.58 4.93
C GLY A 149 17.46 5.99 4.34
N ALA A 150 16.73 5.16 5.08
CA ALA A 150 15.38 4.74 4.70
C ALA A 150 14.41 5.92 4.85
N SER A 151 13.71 6.26 3.77
CA SER A 151 12.74 7.36 3.78
C SER A 151 11.44 6.91 3.12
N PRO A 152 10.42 6.52 3.92
CA PRO A 152 9.08 6.20 3.42
C PRO A 152 8.49 7.34 2.58
N ALA A 153 8.84 8.60 2.91
CA ALA A 153 8.41 9.77 2.17
C ALA A 153 9.01 9.82 0.75
N VAL A 154 10.26 9.40 0.56
CA VAL A 154 10.90 9.32 -0.76
C VAL A 154 10.25 8.23 -1.59
N VAL A 155 10.05 7.04 -1.01
CA VAL A 155 9.38 5.92 -1.70
C VAL A 155 7.98 6.33 -2.15
N ARG A 156 7.19 6.93 -1.25
CA ARG A 156 5.84 7.43 -1.60
C ARG A 156 5.86 8.48 -2.70
N ARG A 157 6.76 9.47 -2.64
CA ARG A 157 6.88 10.48 -3.71
C ARG A 157 7.29 9.87 -5.06
N ALA A 158 8.15 8.85 -5.04
CA ALA A 158 8.52 8.12 -6.24
C ALA A 158 7.36 7.28 -6.80
N GLU A 159 6.53 6.68 -5.95
CA GLU A 159 5.28 6.02 -6.35
C GLU A 159 4.30 7.03 -6.99
N GLU A 160 4.09 8.19 -6.37
CA GLU A 160 3.24 9.25 -6.92
C GLU A 160 3.74 9.73 -8.30
N LEU A 161 5.06 9.88 -8.48
CA LEU A 161 5.65 10.25 -9.77
C LEU A 161 5.46 9.13 -10.80
N ARG A 162 5.67 7.87 -10.42
CA ARG A 162 5.44 6.70 -11.30
C ARG A 162 3.98 6.67 -11.76
N GLU A 163 3.04 6.89 -10.85
CA GLU A 163 1.61 6.92 -11.17
C GLU A 163 1.24 8.06 -12.13
N ALA A 164 1.80 9.25 -11.94
CA ALA A 164 1.63 10.36 -12.88
C ALA A 164 2.19 10.02 -14.27
N ALA A 165 3.36 9.38 -14.31
CA ALA A 165 4.04 8.96 -15.54
C ALA A 165 3.25 7.87 -16.30
N LEU A 166 2.72 6.88 -15.58
CA LEU A 166 1.84 5.86 -16.15
C LEU A 166 0.52 6.44 -16.66
N ARG A 167 -0.04 7.42 -15.93
CA ARG A 167 -1.31 8.05 -16.29
C ARG A 167 -1.20 8.75 -17.64
N VAL A 168 -0.22 9.63 -17.83
CA VAL A 168 -0.04 10.33 -19.11
C VAL A 168 0.20 9.37 -20.28
N ALA A 169 0.97 8.29 -20.07
CA ALA A 169 1.22 7.28 -21.09
C ALA A 169 -0.07 6.53 -21.49
N ARG A 170 -0.93 6.22 -20.52
CA ARG A 170 -2.23 5.57 -20.76
C ARG A 170 -3.22 6.52 -21.43
N ASP A 171 -3.26 7.79 -21.03
CA ASP A 171 -4.15 8.79 -21.60
C ASP A 171 -3.84 9.00 -23.08
N HIS A 172 -2.55 9.10 -23.42
CA HIS A 172 -2.13 9.22 -24.82
C HIS A 172 -2.46 7.96 -25.61
N ALA A 173 -2.19 6.77 -25.08
CA ALA A 173 -2.54 5.52 -25.72
C ALA A 173 -4.06 5.42 -25.98
N ARG A 174 -4.89 5.83 -25.02
CA ARG A 174 -6.36 5.87 -25.19
C ARG A 174 -6.79 6.84 -26.29
N ALA A 175 -6.18 8.01 -26.39
CA ALA A 175 -6.46 8.97 -27.46
C ALA A 175 -6.07 8.41 -28.85
N VAL A 176 -4.92 7.74 -28.96
CA VAL A 176 -4.50 7.06 -30.20
C VAL A 176 -5.45 5.93 -30.57
N GLU A 177 -5.86 5.11 -29.61
CA GLU A 177 -6.83 4.03 -29.85
C GLU A 177 -8.21 4.57 -30.24
N ALA A 178 -8.64 5.73 -29.71
CA ALA A 178 -9.87 6.38 -30.14
C ALA A 178 -9.81 6.80 -31.63
N VAL A 179 -8.66 7.32 -32.08
CA VAL A 179 -8.43 7.62 -33.50
C VAL A 179 -8.47 6.35 -34.35
N ARG A 180 -7.76 5.29 -33.94
CA ARG A 180 -7.76 4.01 -34.66
C ARG A 180 -9.17 3.41 -34.75
N GLY A 181 -9.91 3.42 -33.65
CA GLY A 181 -11.29 2.92 -33.59
C GLY A 181 -12.26 3.71 -34.47
N ALA A 182 -12.06 5.02 -34.64
CA ALA A 182 -12.86 5.83 -35.55
C ALA A 182 -12.43 5.72 -37.02
N TRP A 183 -11.14 5.51 -37.28
CA TRP A 183 -10.56 5.40 -38.61
C TRP A 183 -10.82 4.05 -39.27
N GLU A 184 -10.66 2.94 -38.53
CA GLU A 184 -10.71 1.58 -39.05
C GLU A 184 -12.01 1.29 -39.84
N PRO A 185 -13.22 1.64 -39.35
CA PRO A 185 -14.45 1.39 -40.11
C PRO A 185 -14.53 2.18 -41.42
N LEU A 186 -14.02 3.42 -41.44
CA LEU A 186 -13.99 4.26 -42.64
C LEU A 186 -13.02 3.69 -43.68
N HIS A 187 -11.85 3.24 -43.22
CA HIS A 187 -10.85 2.61 -44.07
C HIS A 187 -11.36 1.30 -44.66
N GLN A 188 -11.93 0.42 -43.84
CA GLN A 188 -12.50 -0.86 -44.28
C GLN A 188 -13.61 -0.68 -45.31
N ASP A 189 -14.49 0.30 -45.14
CA ASP A 189 -15.57 0.56 -46.10
C ASP A 189 -15.02 1.05 -47.45
N LEU A 190 -14.01 1.93 -47.45
CA LEU A 190 -13.33 2.37 -48.67
C LEU A 190 -12.60 1.23 -49.37
N VAL A 191 -11.87 0.39 -48.62
CA VAL A 191 -11.18 -0.79 -49.16
C VAL A 191 -12.21 -1.74 -49.78
N ARG A 192 -13.33 -1.99 -49.10
CA ARG A 192 -14.39 -2.86 -49.58
C ARG A 192 -15.05 -2.32 -50.85
N GLU A 193 -15.30 -1.02 -50.93
CA GLU A 193 -15.79 -0.36 -52.14
C GLU A 193 -14.78 -0.49 -53.30
N ARG A 194 -13.51 -0.21 -53.01
CA ARG A 194 -12.41 -0.31 -53.99
C ARG A 194 -12.26 -1.72 -54.54
N LEU A 195 -12.30 -2.74 -53.67
CA LEU A 195 -12.22 -4.15 -54.06
C LEU A 195 -13.46 -4.62 -54.83
N GLY A 196 -14.64 -4.08 -54.50
CA GLY A 196 -15.88 -4.33 -55.25
C GLY A 196 -15.85 -3.73 -56.66
N ALA A 197 -15.19 -2.58 -56.84
CA ALA A 197 -14.98 -1.96 -58.14
C ALA A 197 -13.86 -2.62 -58.98
N MET A 198 -13.01 -3.45 -58.38
CA MET A 198 -11.92 -4.12 -59.09
C MET A 198 -12.41 -5.39 -59.77
N PRO A 199 -12.35 -5.49 -61.12
CA PRO A 199 -12.75 -6.70 -61.82
C PRO A 199 -11.84 -7.87 -61.45
N VAL A 200 -12.41 -9.08 -61.37
CA VAL A 200 -11.67 -10.33 -61.08
C VAL A 200 -10.52 -10.57 -62.06
N ALA A 201 -10.64 -10.10 -63.30
CA ALA A 201 -9.59 -10.15 -64.31
C ALA A 201 -8.28 -9.44 -63.87
N ARG A 202 -8.35 -8.46 -62.95
CA ARG A 202 -7.16 -7.76 -62.40
C ARG A 202 -6.25 -8.71 -61.64
N LEU A 203 -6.78 -9.79 -61.06
CA LEU A 203 -6.00 -10.80 -60.34
C LEU A 203 -5.03 -11.56 -61.23
N ARG A 204 -5.18 -11.54 -62.57
CA ARG A 204 -4.21 -12.16 -63.50
C ARG A 204 -2.79 -11.65 -63.30
N ARG A 205 -2.62 -10.41 -62.84
CA ARG A 205 -1.29 -9.83 -62.55
C ARG A 205 -0.63 -10.50 -61.33
N THR A 206 -1.41 -10.98 -60.38
CA THR A 206 -0.95 -11.52 -59.09
C THR A 206 -1.01 -13.04 -59.02
N ALA A 207 -1.96 -13.68 -59.72
CA ALA A 207 -2.16 -15.13 -59.79
C ALA A 207 -1.59 -15.77 -61.07
N GLY A 208 -1.10 -14.98 -62.02
CA GLY A 208 -0.49 -15.44 -63.27
C GLY A 208 -1.48 -15.76 -64.41
N ARG A 209 -0.95 -16.20 -65.57
CA ARG A 209 -1.71 -16.40 -66.82
C ARG A 209 -2.83 -17.46 -66.74
N ARG A 210 -2.84 -18.31 -65.70
CA ARG A 210 -3.80 -19.43 -65.54
C ARG A 210 -5.07 -19.07 -64.76
N LEU A 211 -5.31 -17.79 -64.44
CA LEU A 211 -6.54 -17.37 -63.76
C LEU A 211 -7.78 -17.57 -64.69
N PRO A 212 -8.77 -18.39 -64.31
CA PRO A 212 -9.97 -18.65 -65.12
C PRO A 212 -11.01 -17.54 -64.92
N ALA A 213 -10.67 -16.30 -65.34
CA ALA A 213 -11.49 -15.11 -65.09
C ALA A 213 -12.92 -15.24 -65.67
N ARG A 214 -13.06 -15.80 -66.88
CA ARG A 214 -14.35 -15.91 -67.56
C ARG A 214 -15.27 -16.92 -66.88
N GLU A 215 -14.71 -18.01 -66.37
CA GLU A 215 -15.43 -19.03 -65.64
C GLU A 215 -15.93 -18.46 -64.31
N LEU A 216 -15.09 -17.73 -63.58
CA LEU A 216 -15.49 -17.03 -62.35
C LEU A 216 -16.64 -16.04 -62.61
N GLU A 217 -16.55 -15.24 -63.69
CA GLU A 217 -17.60 -14.29 -64.08
C GLU A 217 -18.93 -14.98 -64.43
N LYS A 218 -18.88 -16.13 -65.13
CA LYS A 218 -20.07 -16.95 -65.44
C LYS A 218 -20.78 -17.45 -64.18
N HIS A 219 -20.03 -17.69 -63.10
CA HIS A 219 -20.55 -18.12 -61.81
C HIS A 219 -20.89 -16.95 -60.87
N GLY A 220 -20.92 -15.72 -61.37
CA GLY A 220 -21.34 -14.53 -60.62
C GLY A 220 -20.22 -13.87 -59.79
N VAL A 221 -18.99 -14.39 -59.83
CA VAL A 221 -17.83 -13.80 -59.16
C VAL A 221 -17.17 -12.79 -60.10
N ARG A 222 -17.52 -11.51 -59.97
CA ARG A 222 -17.13 -10.45 -60.92
C ARG A 222 -16.04 -9.54 -60.38
N SER A 223 -15.94 -9.43 -59.07
CA SER A 223 -14.99 -8.54 -58.40
C SER A 223 -13.98 -9.29 -57.53
N VAL A 224 -12.90 -8.60 -57.16
CA VAL A 224 -11.93 -9.13 -56.17
C VAL A 224 -12.62 -9.33 -54.81
N ARG A 225 -13.58 -8.47 -54.46
CA ARG A 225 -14.39 -8.64 -53.25
C ARG A 225 -15.21 -9.94 -53.31
N ASP A 226 -15.85 -10.25 -54.43
CA ASP A 226 -16.67 -11.46 -54.57
C ASP A 226 -15.80 -12.72 -54.35
N VAL A 227 -14.55 -12.72 -54.82
CA VAL A 227 -13.59 -13.81 -54.59
C VAL A 227 -13.29 -13.99 -53.10
N LEU A 228 -13.13 -12.89 -52.36
CA LEU A 228 -12.86 -12.92 -50.92
C LEU A 228 -14.08 -13.37 -50.12
N ASP A 229 -15.26 -12.83 -50.46
CA ASP A 229 -16.53 -13.14 -49.81
C ASP A 229 -16.94 -14.61 -50.07
N THR A 230 -16.63 -15.15 -51.26
CA THR A 230 -16.89 -16.57 -51.61
C THR A 230 -15.91 -17.54 -50.94
N GLY A 231 -14.66 -17.13 -50.73
CA GLY A 231 -13.60 -17.94 -50.11
C GLY A 231 -13.08 -19.09 -50.97
N ALA A 232 -11.89 -19.63 -50.64
CA ALA A 232 -11.24 -20.67 -51.43
C ALA A 232 -12.10 -21.95 -51.60
N TRP A 233 -12.79 -22.37 -50.55
CA TRP A 233 -13.64 -23.55 -50.61
C TRP A 233 -14.91 -23.30 -51.44
N GLY A 234 -15.56 -22.14 -51.27
CA GLY A 234 -16.73 -21.75 -52.06
C GLY A 234 -16.41 -21.63 -53.55
N LEU A 235 -15.23 -21.12 -53.90
CA LEU A 235 -14.77 -21.04 -55.29
C LEU A 235 -14.59 -22.43 -55.92
N ALA A 236 -14.00 -23.37 -55.18
CA ALA A 236 -13.83 -24.75 -55.66
C ALA A 236 -15.19 -25.43 -55.91
N GLN A 237 -16.16 -25.23 -54.99
CA GLN A 237 -17.49 -25.83 -55.06
C GLN A 237 -18.39 -25.19 -56.12
N ALA A 238 -18.44 -23.85 -56.18
CA ALA A 238 -19.38 -23.10 -57.01
C ALA A 238 -18.92 -22.97 -58.48
N CYS A 239 -17.60 -22.96 -58.72
CA CYS A 239 -17.03 -22.72 -60.05
C CYS A 239 -16.41 -23.98 -60.68
N GLY A 240 -16.54 -25.16 -60.04
CA GLY A 240 -15.93 -26.41 -60.51
C GLY A 240 -14.41 -26.34 -60.68
N THR A 241 -13.75 -25.38 -60.01
CA THR A 241 -12.29 -25.20 -60.09
C THR A 241 -11.60 -26.14 -59.12
N GLY A 242 -10.49 -26.75 -59.55
CA GLY A 242 -9.70 -27.61 -58.67
C GLY A 242 -9.23 -26.86 -57.42
N ARG A 243 -9.18 -27.53 -56.27
CA ARG A 243 -8.86 -26.96 -54.95
C ARG A 243 -7.62 -26.05 -54.96
N ARG A 244 -6.52 -26.51 -55.56
CA ARG A 244 -5.27 -25.72 -55.68
C ARG A 244 -5.44 -24.44 -56.48
N THR A 245 -6.27 -24.46 -57.52
CA THR A 245 -6.58 -23.27 -58.33
C THR A 245 -7.40 -22.28 -57.52
N ALA A 246 -8.41 -22.75 -56.80
CA ALA A 246 -9.23 -21.92 -55.93
C ALA A 246 -8.42 -21.27 -54.79
N GLU A 247 -7.53 -22.03 -54.14
CA GLU A 247 -6.57 -21.52 -53.15
C GLU A 247 -5.65 -20.45 -53.76
N THR A 248 -5.09 -20.70 -54.94
CA THR A 248 -4.21 -19.74 -55.63
C THR A 248 -4.93 -18.43 -55.97
N VAL A 249 -6.19 -18.52 -56.43
CA VAL A 249 -7.03 -17.36 -56.74
C VAL A 249 -7.35 -16.57 -55.47
N TRP A 250 -7.72 -17.25 -54.39
CA TRP A 250 -8.02 -16.62 -53.10
C TRP A 250 -6.78 -15.96 -52.48
N ASP A 251 -5.62 -16.62 -52.50
CA ASP A 251 -4.35 -16.04 -52.03
C ASP A 251 -3.95 -14.80 -52.84
N ALA A 252 -4.18 -14.82 -54.16
CA ALA A 252 -3.93 -13.66 -55.01
C ALA A 252 -4.90 -12.51 -54.69
N ALA A 253 -6.16 -12.81 -54.38
CA ALA A 253 -7.13 -11.83 -53.92
C ALA A 253 -6.73 -11.25 -52.56
N ARG A 254 -6.25 -12.07 -51.62
CA ARG A 254 -5.77 -11.62 -50.30
C ARG A 254 -4.56 -10.69 -50.43
N ARG A 255 -3.53 -11.08 -51.20
CA ARG A 255 -2.38 -10.21 -51.50
C ARG A 255 -2.79 -8.90 -52.16
N THR A 256 -3.78 -8.94 -53.05
CA THR A 256 -4.32 -7.74 -53.69
C THR A 256 -5.09 -6.88 -52.68
N ALA A 257 -5.88 -7.48 -51.79
CA ALA A 257 -6.58 -6.77 -50.71
C ALA A 257 -5.59 -6.11 -49.75
N ASP A 258 -4.52 -6.80 -49.36
CA ASP A 258 -3.45 -6.24 -48.52
C ASP A 258 -2.77 -5.03 -49.19
N ALA A 259 -2.50 -5.13 -50.51
CA ALA A 259 -1.92 -4.03 -51.28
C ALA A 259 -2.90 -2.84 -51.42
N VAL A 260 -4.18 -3.10 -51.65
CA VAL A 260 -5.22 -2.06 -51.75
C VAL A 260 -5.46 -1.40 -50.40
N SER A 261 -5.50 -2.19 -49.34
CA SER A 261 -5.59 -1.73 -47.95
C SER A 261 -4.46 -0.74 -47.63
N ALA A 262 -3.22 -1.09 -47.99
CA ALA A 262 -2.06 -0.22 -47.79
C ALA A 262 -2.07 1.07 -48.64
N ASP A 263 -2.64 1.03 -49.85
CA ASP A 263 -2.73 2.19 -50.76
C ASP A 263 -3.96 3.09 -50.49
N THR A 264 -4.93 2.61 -49.71
CA THR A 264 -6.19 3.34 -49.47
C THR A 264 -6.03 4.37 -48.35
N THR A 265 -6.16 5.64 -48.71
CA THR A 265 -6.15 6.77 -47.76
C THR A 265 -7.56 7.28 -47.49
N VAL A 266 -7.93 7.42 -46.21
CA VAL A 266 -9.19 8.07 -45.81
C VAL A 266 -9.09 9.57 -46.04
N ARG A 267 -10.01 10.13 -46.83
CA ARG A 267 -10.13 11.58 -47.03
C ARG A 267 -11.10 12.17 -46.01
N LEU A 268 -10.65 13.18 -45.28
CA LEU A 268 -11.47 13.99 -44.39
C LEU A 268 -12.20 15.06 -45.23
N ASP A 269 -13.53 15.07 -45.21
CA ASP A 269 -14.35 16.09 -45.89
C ASP A 269 -14.80 17.17 -44.88
N ALA A 270 -14.49 18.43 -45.17
CA ALA A 270 -14.85 19.57 -44.35
C ALA A 270 -16.33 20.00 -44.53
N GLY A 271 -16.92 19.76 -45.71
CA GLY A 271 -18.18 20.39 -46.12
C GLY A 271 -19.41 19.85 -45.39
N ARG A 272 -19.61 18.53 -45.38
CA ARG A 272 -20.64 17.83 -44.59
C ARG A 272 -20.15 16.42 -44.23
N PRO A 273 -19.28 16.29 -43.21
CA PRO A 273 -18.82 15.00 -42.78
C PRO A 273 -19.99 14.15 -42.25
N GLY A 274 -20.02 12.87 -42.64
CA GLY A 274 -20.94 11.91 -42.03
C GLY A 274 -20.58 11.65 -40.55
N PRO A 275 -21.46 11.01 -39.76
CA PRO A 275 -21.26 10.81 -38.33
C PRO A 275 -19.93 10.11 -37.97
N ARG A 276 -19.47 9.17 -38.81
CA ARG A 276 -18.19 8.47 -38.61
C ARG A 276 -16.97 9.38 -38.87
N THR A 277 -17.06 10.27 -39.87
CA THR A 277 -16.01 11.26 -40.13
C THR A 277 -15.96 12.31 -39.01
N VAL A 278 -17.12 12.71 -38.46
CA VAL A 278 -17.18 13.56 -37.26
C VAL A 278 -16.48 12.90 -36.07
N ALA A 279 -16.76 11.62 -35.81
CA ALA A 279 -16.07 10.89 -34.74
C ALA A 279 -14.55 10.85 -34.93
N LEU A 280 -14.07 10.63 -36.16
CA LEU A 280 -12.64 10.68 -36.48
C LEU A 280 -12.04 12.07 -36.29
N LEU A 281 -12.72 13.13 -36.73
CA LEU A 281 -12.27 14.51 -36.55
C LEU A 281 -12.18 14.89 -35.07
N ASN A 282 -13.18 14.49 -34.26
CA ASN A 282 -13.17 14.70 -32.82
C ASN A 282 -11.98 13.98 -32.15
N ALA A 283 -11.74 12.71 -32.49
CA ALA A 283 -10.62 11.95 -31.95
C ALA A 283 -9.25 12.54 -32.34
N LEU A 284 -9.08 12.95 -33.60
CA LEU A 284 -7.84 13.58 -34.08
C LEU A 284 -7.61 14.94 -33.41
N ARG A 285 -8.67 15.73 -33.21
CA ARG A 285 -8.59 17.04 -32.56
C ARG A 285 -7.94 16.95 -31.19
N VAL A 286 -8.28 15.94 -30.37
CA VAL A 286 -7.70 15.75 -29.03
C VAL A 286 -6.17 15.73 -29.09
N LEU A 287 -5.62 14.98 -30.04
CA LEU A 287 -4.17 14.86 -30.23
C LEU A 287 -3.56 16.11 -30.87
N VAL A 288 -4.27 16.77 -31.78
CA VAL A 288 -3.82 18.03 -32.39
C VAL A 288 -3.80 19.19 -31.39
N GLU A 289 -4.75 19.24 -30.46
CA GLU A 289 -4.81 20.23 -29.38
C GLU A 289 -3.74 19.95 -28.31
N ALA A 290 -3.52 18.68 -27.95
CA ALA A 290 -2.44 18.29 -27.04
C ALA A 290 -1.04 18.55 -27.65
N GLY A 291 -0.94 18.61 -28.97
CA GLY A 291 0.26 18.98 -29.72
C GLY A 291 1.31 17.87 -29.84
N PRO A 292 2.39 18.10 -30.61
CA PRO A 292 3.41 17.08 -30.88
C PRO A 292 4.18 16.65 -29.63
N GLU A 293 4.29 17.54 -28.64
CA GLU A 293 4.95 17.23 -27.36
C GLU A 293 4.22 16.14 -26.57
N ALA A 294 2.90 15.97 -26.75
CA ALA A 294 2.12 14.99 -26.01
C ALA A 294 2.65 13.56 -26.20
N ARG A 295 3.07 13.21 -27.42
CA ARG A 295 3.68 11.91 -27.72
C ARG A 295 5.00 11.74 -26.98
N THR A 296 5.92 12.70 -27.13
CA THR A 296 7.24 12.66 -26.48
C THR A 296 7.12 12.59 -24.96
N VAL A 297 6.18 13.34 -24.38
CA VAL A 297 5.90 13.33 -22.94
C VAL A 297 5.31 11.99 -22.49
N ALA A 298 4.41 11.39 -23.28
CA ALA A 298 3.85 10.07 -22.99
C ALA A 298 4.89 8.95 -23.08
N GLU A 299 5.77 8.97 -24.07
CA GLU A 299 6.89 8.04 -24.22
C GLU A 299 7.88 8.18 -23.06
N ALA A 300 8.29 9.42 -22.73
CA ALA A 300 9.14 9.69 -21.58
C ALA A 300 8.47 9.27 -20.26
N GLY A 301 7.15 9.43 -20.13
CA GLY A 301 6.37 8.94 -19.00
C GLY A 301 6.41 7.41 -18.87
N ARG A 302 6.26 6.69 -19.99
CA ARG A 302 6.35 5.23 -20.02
C ARG A 302 7.74 4.75 -19.59
N ASP A 303 8.80 5.35 -20.13
CA ASP A 303 10.18 4.98 -19.83
C ASP A 303 10.55 5.30 -18.37
N LEU A 304 10.12 6.47 -17.88
CA LEU A 304 10.31 6.85 -16.48
C LEU A 304 9.58 5.91 -15.53
N ALA A 305 8.33 5.53 -15.85
CA ALA A 305 7.57 4.60 -15.04
C ALA A 305 8.27 3.23 -14.92
N ALA A 306 8.74 2.68 -16.04
CA ALA A 306 9.49 1.42 -16.07
C ALA A 306 10.82 1.52 -15.30
N GLY A 307 11.50 2.66 -15.38
CA GLY A 307 12.73 2.94 -14.63
C GLY A 307 12.50 3.12 -13.13
N LEU A 308 11.36 3.66 -12.72
CA LEU A 308 10.97 3.82 -11.32
C LEU A 308 10.50 2.51 -10.71
N GLU A 309 9.77 1.67 -11.45
CA GLU A 309 9.26 0.38 -10.96
C GLU A 309 10.37 -0.53 -10.44
N ARG A 310 11.46 -0.70 -11.21
CA ARG A 310 12.63 -1.48 -10.78
C ARG A 310 13.25 -0.94 -9.49
N ARG A 311 13.45 0.38 -9.41
CA ARG A 311 14.06 1.02 -8.23
C ARG A 311 13.15 1.01 -7.00
N LEU A 312 11.83 1.09 -7.21
CA LEU A 312 10.84 0.98 -6.14
C LEU A 312 10.78 -0.43 -5.56
N ALA A 313 10.96 -1.47 -6.40
CA ALA A 313 11.08 -2.84 -5.92
C ALA A 313 12.29 -3.01 -4.99
N ASP A 314 13.46 -2.49 -5.38
CA ASP A 314 14.66 -2.53 -4.54
C ASP A 314 14.51 -1.68 -3.27
N ALA A 315 13.79 -0.56 -3.33
CA ALA A 315 13.53 0.34 -2.20
C ALA A 315 12.38 -0.14 -1.29
N ALA A 316 11.67 -1.22 -1.62
CA ALA A 316 10.48 -1.68 -0.90
C ALA A 316 10.72 -1.91 0.61
N PRO A 317 11.86 -2.46 1.08
CA PRO A 317 12.16 -2.56 2.50
C PRO A 317 12.21 -1.21 3.21
N ALA A 318 12.63 -0.15 2.53
CA ALA A 318 12.73 1.20 3.08
C ALA A 318 11.39 1.97 3.09
N ALA A 319 10.30 1.36 2.60
CA ALA A 319 8.96 1.94 2.64
C ALA A 319 8.37 1.97 4.07
N GLY A 320 8.90 1.17 4.99
CA GLY A 320 8.41 1.14 6.37
C GLY A 320 9.35 0.42 7.33
N TRP A 321 9.27 0.75 8.61
CA TRP A 321 10.18 0.23 9.62
C TRP A 321 10.07 -1.28 9.82
N ARG A 322 8.85 -1.85 9.78
CA ARG A 322 8.64 -3.31 9.91
C ARG A 322 9.34 -4.05 8.78
N ARG A 323 9.09 -3.64 7.53
CA ARG A 323 9.72 -4.21 6.34
C ARG A 323 11.25 -4.09 6.36
N LEU A 324 11.77 -2.98 6.87
CA LEU A 324 13.22 -2.81 7.01
C LEU A 324 13.80 -3.76 8.07
N LEU A 325 13.08 -4.03 9.17
CA LEU A 325 13.50 -4.99 10.19
C LEU A 325 13.40 -6.44 9.71
N ASP A 326 12.38 -6.77 8.92
CA ASP A 326 12.19 -8.11 8.34
C ASP A 326 13.22 -8.41 7.23
N ALA A 327 13.73 -7.38 6.56
CA ALA A 327 14.69 -7.53 5.48
C ALA A 327 16.09 -7.95 5.97
N GLY A 328 16.74 -8.80 5.17
CA GLY A 328 18.12 -9.23 5.41
C GLY A 328 19.15 -8.11 5.24
N ALA A 329 20.40 -8.33 5.69
CA ALA A 329 21.45 -7.31 5.63
C ALA A 329 21.72 -6.80 4.20
N GLU A 330 21.70 -7.70 3.22
CA GLU A 330 21.91 -7.36 1.81
C GLU A 330 20.73 -6.59 1.20
N GLU A 331 19.50 -6.99 1.51
CA GLU A 331 18.28 -6.28 1.10
C GLU A 331 18.23 -4.86 1.66
N ARG A 332 18.64 -4.68 2.92
CA ARG A 332 18.75 -3.35 3.53
C ARG A 332 19.75 -2.49 2.78
N ARG A 333 20.93 -3.01 2.43
CA ARG A 333 21.95 -2.26 1.66
C ARG A 333 21.40 -1.84 0.29
N ARG A 334 20.76 -2.77 -0.44
CA ARG A 334 20.11 -2.46 -1.73
C ARG A 334 19.03 -1.40 -1.58
N ALA A 335 18.18 -1.50 -0.56
CA ALA A 335 17.12 -0.52 -0.31
C ALA A 335 17.66 0.88 -0.04
N VAL A 336 18.74 1.00 0.73
CA VAL A 336 19.36 2.31 1.03
C VAL A 336 19.95 2.93 -0.23
N THR A 337 20.68 2.15 -1.04
CA THR A 337 21.21 2.59 -2.34
C THR A 337 20.09 3.00 -3.30
N ALA A 338 19.02 2.21 -3.37
CA ALA A 338 17.86 2.50 -4.21
C ALA A 338 17.17 3.80 -3.77
N VAL A 339 16.98 4.03 -2.46
CA VAL A 339 16.39 5.28 -1.95
C VAL A 339 17.28 6.49 -2.26
N ALA A 340 18.62 6.35 -2.19
CA ALA A 340 19.52 7.43 -2.61
C ALA A 340 19.37 7.76 -4.10
N GLY A 341 19.28 6.72 -4.95
CA GLY A 341 19.00 6.89 -6.38
C GLY A 341 17.62 7.54 -6.65
N LEU A 342 16.58 7.14 -5.91
CA LEU A 342 15.25 7.72 -6.01
C LEU A 342 15.23 9.20 -5.61
N ARG A 343 16.00 9.62 -4.59
CA ARG A 343 16.13 11.05 -4.24
C ARG A 343 16.70 11.85 -5.40
N GLY A 344 17.81 11.40 -6.00
CA GLY A 344 18.42 12.09 -7.14
C GLY A 344 17.44 12.24 -8.31
N LEU A 345 16.70 11.18 -8.64
CA LEU A 345 15.68 11.21 -9.70
C LEU A 345 14.52 12.15 -9.37
N LEU A 346 14.04 12.15 -8.12
CA LEU A 346 12.96 13.05 -7.70
C LEU A 346 13.39 14.52 -7.74
N ASP A 347 14.62 14.82 -7.34
CA ASP A 347 15.16 16.18 -7.37
C ASP A 347 15.37 16.67 -8.81
N GLU A 348 15.83 15.79 -9.70
CA GLU A 348 15.92 16.08 -11.14
C GLU A 348 14.54 16.29 -11.77
N ALA A 349 13.60 15.37 -11.52
CA ALA A 349 12.23 15.47 -12.01
C ALA A 349 11.51 16.72 -11.47
N GLY A 350 11.81 17.11 -10.23
CA GLY A 350 11.33 18.34 -9.60
C GLY A 350 11.86 19.59 -10.30
N ARG A 351 13.18 19.68 -10.52
CA ARG A 351 13.81 20.80 -11.25
C ARG A 351 13.30 20.92 -12.68
N ALA A 352 13.07 19.79 -13.35
CA ALA A 352 12.55 19.76 -14.70
C ALA A 352 11.00 19.88 -14.77
N GLY A 353 10.29 20.04 -13.65
CA GLY A 353 8.83 20.19 -13.64
C GLY A 353 8.07 19.01 -14.26
N VAL A 354 8.64 17.80 -14.24
CA VAL A 354 8.14 16.63 -14.98
C VAL A 354 6.71 16.27 -14.58
N ARG A 355 6.41 16.27 -13.27
CA ARG A 355 5.06 15.95 -12.76
C ARG A 355 4.00 16.93 -13.27
N ALA A 356 4.33 18.23 -13.32
CA ALA A 356 3.41 19.24 -13.81
C ALA A 356 3.16 19.08 -15.32
N ARG A 357 4.22 18.79 -16.09
CA ARG A 357 4.10 18.50 -17.53
C ARG A 357 3.24 17.26 -17.81
N PHE A 358 3.41 16.18 -17.05
CA PHE A 358 2.55 15.00 -17.17
C PHE A 358 1.09 15.30 -16.85
N ALA A 359 0.84 16.07 -15.79
CA ALA A 359 -0.52 16.47 -15.43
C ALA A 359 -1.17 17.34 -16.51
N GLN A 360 -0.42 18.30 -17.07
CA GLN A 360 -0.90 19.17 -18.13
C GLN A 360 -1.28 18.37 -19.39
N VAL A 361 -0.38 17.54 -19.91
CA VAL A 361 -0.64 16.71 -21.10
C VAL A 361 -1.80 15.73 -20.85
N SER A 362 -1.88 15.13 -19.66
CA SER A 362 -3.01 14.28 -19.27
C SER A 362 -4.34 15.04 -19.32
N VAL A 363 -4.38 16.27 -18.80
CA VAL A 363 -5.57 17.13 -18.86
C VAL A 363 -5.93 17.49 -20.31
N ASP A 364 -4.95 17.87 -21.13
CA ASP A 364 -5.18 18.24 -22.53
C ASP A 364 -5.74 17.05 -23.34
N LEU A 365 -5.23 15.84 -23.08
CA LEU A 365 -5.73 14.60 -23.70
C LEU A 365 -7.12 14.19 -23.20
N LEU A 366 -7.50 14.55 -21.98
CA LEU A 366 -8.82 14.22 -21.41
C LEU A 366 -9.90 15.24 -21.81
N ARG A 367 -9.54 16.51 -21.98
CA ARG A 367 -10.47 17.60 -22.30
C ARG A 367 -11.19 17.37 -23.64
N GLY A 368 -10.51 16.73 -24.59
CA GLY A 368 -11.06 16.41 -25.90
C GLY A 368 -12.00 15.20 -25.95
N ALA A 369 -12.11 14.41 -24.87
CA ALA A 369 -13.00 13.24 -24.83
C ALA A 369 -14.49 13.60 -24.74
N ASP A 370 -14.83 14.79 -24.24
CA ASP A 370 -16.20 15.32 -24.14
C ASP A 370 -16.65 16.05 -25.43
N ALA A 371 -16.14 15.61 -26.59
CA ALA A 371 -16.29 16.36 -27.84
C ALA A 371 -17.74 16.48 -28.32
N ASP A 372 -18.04 17.69 -28.82
CA ASP A 372 -19.23 18.10 -29.54
C ASP A 372 -19.78 17.00 -30.47
N ALA A 373 -21.02 16.56 -30.21
CA ALA A 373 -21.71 15.51 -30.97
C ALA A 373 -21.92 15.89 -32.45
N GLU A 374 -21.99 17.18 -32.76
CA GLU A 374 -22.10 17.70 -34.13
C GLU A 374 -20.72 17.92 -34.78
N GLY A 375 -19.65 17.88 -33.98
CA GLY A 375 -18.27 18.03 -34.43
C GLY A 375 -17.93 19.40 -34.98
N LEU A 376 -18.73 20.44 -34.72
CA LEU A 376 -18.55 21.78 -35.26
C LEU A 376 -17.16 22.31 -34.94
N ALA A 377 -16.76 22.23 -33.68
CA ALA A 377 -15.49 22.77 -33.25
C ALA A 377 -14.28 21.96 -33.78
N ALA A 378 -14.42 20.64 -34.01
CA ALA A 378 -13.38 19.85 -34.68
C ALA A 378 -13.29 20.12 -36.18
N ARG A 379 -14.42 20.43 -36.83
CA ARG A 379 -14.44 20.84 -38.24
C ARG A 379 -13.79 22.21 -38.44
N THR A 380 -14.15 23.19 -37.61
CA THR A 380 -13.56 24.52 -37.67
C THR A 380 -12.04 24.46 -37.45
N ASP A 381 -11.57 23.63 -36.52
CA ASP A 381 -10.13 23.46 -36.29
C ASP A 381 -9.43 22.75 -37.46
N PHE A 382 -10.07 21.72 -38.04
CA PHE A 382 -9.56 21.06 -39.25
C PHE A 382 -9.46 22.00 -40.45
N GLU A 383 -10.46 22.84 -40.68
CA GLU A 383 -10.46 23.84 -41.76
C GLU A 383 -9.30 24.84 -41.59
N ALA A 384 -8.96 25.20 -40.35
CA ALA A 384 -7.85 26.08 -40.06
C ALA A 384 -6.47 25.40 -40.20
N ARG A 385 -6.36 24.10 -39.88
CA ARG A 385 -5.08 23.37 -39.77
C ARG A 385 -5.09 21.98 -40.42
N PRO A 386 -5.44 21.83 -41.71
CA PRO A 386 -5.63 20.51 -42.33
C PRO A 386 -4.35 19.67 -42.37
N ALA A 387 -3.19 20.28 -42.52
CA ALA A 387 -1.91 19.59 -42.54
C ALA A 387 -1.59 18.85 -41.24
N ALA A 388 -1.99 19.40 -40.08
CA ALA A 388 -1.76 18.78 -38.78
C ALA A 388 -2.56 17.48 -38.63
N TYR A 389 -3.82 17.49 -39.09
CA TYR A 389 -4.69 16.32 -39.05
C TYR A 389 -4.22 15.21 -39.98
N TYR A 390 -3.86 15.54 -41.23
CA TYR A 390 -3.35 14.54 -42.17
C TYR A 390 -1.98 13.98 -41.77
N GLY A 391 -1.09 14.82 -41.22
CA GLY A 391 0.20 14.37 -40.70
C GLY A 391 0.03 13.36 -39.55
N LEU A 392 -0.83 13.69 -38.58
CA LEU A 392 -1.13 12.80 -37.46
C LEU A 392 -1.82 11.50 -37.91
N LEU A 393 -2.75 11.59 -38.87
CA LEU A 393 -3.43 10.42 -39.39
C LEU A 393 -2.45 9.47 -40.11
N ALA A 394 -1.53 10.01 -40.91
CA ALA A 394 -0.49 9.22 -41.57
C ALA A 394 0.43 8.52 -40.56
N GLU A 395 0.80 9.20 -39.48
CA GLU A 395 1.61 8.64 -38.40
C GLU A 395 0.90 7.48 -37.68
N ILE A 396 -0.40 7.64 -37.36
CA ILE A 396 -1.16 6.64 -36.60
C ILE A 396 -1.60 5.46 -37.46
N ALA A 397 -1.93 5.70 -38.74
CA ALA A 397 -2.40 4.68 -39.67
C ALA A 397 -1.26 3.83 -40.26
N THR A 398 -0.01 4.29 -40.17
CA THR A 398 1.16 3.48 -40.57
C THR A 398 1.57 2.57 -39.42
N PRO A 399 1.53 1.22 -39.56
CA PRO A 399 1.98 0.33 -38.49
C PRO A 399 3.49 0.51 -38.24
N PRO A 400 3.95 0.48 -36.97
CA PRO A 400 5.37 0.59 -36.65
C PRO A 400 6.11 -0.62 -37.24
N GLY A 401 7.02 -0.38 -38.19
CA GLY A 401 7.78 -1.43 -38.89
C GLY A 401 7.95 -1.26 -40.40
N ARG A 402 7.51 -0.13 -40.98
CA ARG A 402 7.87 0.28 -42.35
C ARG A 402 8.64 1.60 -42.32
N GLU A 403 9.93 1.49 -41.99
CA GLU A 403 10.96 2.41 -42.48
C GLU A 403 11.84 1.68 -43.50
#